data_AF-A0AAV9AER5-F1
#
_entry.id   AF-A0AAV9AER5-F1
#
_cell.length_a   1.000
_cell.length_b   1.000
_cell.length_c   1.000
_cell.angle_alpha   90.00
_cell.angle_beta   90.00
_cell.angle_gamma   90.00
#
_symmetry.space_group_name_H-M   'P 1'
#
loop_
_entity.id
_entity.type
_entity.pdbx_description
1 polymer ?
#
loop_
_entity_poly.entity_id
_entity_poly.type
_entity_poly.pdbx_seq_one_letter_code
_entity_poly.pdbx_strand_id
1 'polypeptide(L)'
;MSTSTSPISLHYISSHRRTQSHPSNTPLHHNQAIEMLPYSTVAEAEAALGRGLTGAETMWFRYSSGMSDFVLYCHNVLFLFLFTVVPLSLALVELRWPSLIRRYKLQPKVQLTPSAVFRCYTDVMRILLFTIAPLQLASYPIIKLIGIRTGLALPSAWEILSQLVVYVFIEDFSHYWIHRFLHGKWMYENIHRVHHEYTAPIGFVASYAHPVDAMLLGLPSFLGPALVPCHTVTFWLWNILRHFEGNDVHTGYDFPMSFTKLIPFYGGAEFHDYHHYVGGQTKSNFAPMFTYCDYIYGTDKGYKYQKKHLAKMREQWKSGNGSNGEVNHVFDEFNKSE
;
A
#
# COMPACT_ATOMS: atom_id res chain seq x y z
N MET A 1 4.81 91.15 -9.63
CA MET A 1 4.20 89.87 -10.06
C MET A 1 3.05 89.59 -9.10
N SER A 2 1.83 89.84 -9.58
CA SER A 2 0.64 90.07 -8.77
C SER A 2 -0.31 88.86 -8.74
N THR A 3 -0.73 88.52 -7.53
CA THR A 3 -2.12 88.29 -7.09
C THR A 3 -2.99 87.20 -7.72
N SER A 4 -3.67 86.51 -6.79
CA SER A 4 -5.13 86.29 -6.77
C SER A 4 -5.69 84.93 -7.23
N THR A 5 -6.27 84.31 -6.21
CA THR A 5 -7.31 83.30 -6.10
C THR A 5 -8.53 83.38 -7.03
N SER A 6 -9.10 82.18 -7.26
CA SER A 6 -10.53 81.82 -7.49
C SER A 6 -11.04 81.75 -8.95
N PRO A 7 -12.30 81.32 -9.22
CA PRO A 7 -12.64 79.97 -9.76
C PRO A 7 -13.50 80.06 -11.05
N ILE A 8 -13.66 79.00 -11.86
CA ILE A 8 -14.71 78.89 -12.92
C ILE A 8 -14.88 77.38 -13.23
N SER A 9 -16.02 76.73 -12.98
CA SER A 9 -17.36 76.76 -13.63
C SER A 9 -17.50 75.95 -14.94
N LEU A 10 -18.35 74.92 -14.80
CA LEU A 10 -19.16 74.12 -15.72
C LEU A 10 -19.34 74.59 -17.18
N HIS A 11 -19.24 73.64 -18.12
CA HIS A 11 -20.15 73.52 -19.28
C HIS A 11 -20.33 72.06 -19.75
N TYR A 12 -21.54 71.54 -19.51
CA TYR A 12 -22.42 70.69 -20.33
C TYR A 12 -21.89 69.93 -21.58
N ILE A 13 -22.17 68.61 -21.69
CA ILE A 13 -23.11 68.00 -22.69
C ILE A 13 -23.16 66.45 -22.60
N SER A 14 -24.40 65.96 -22.68
CA SER A 14 -24.89 64.64 -23.14
C SER A 14 -24.74 63.38 -22.28
N SER A 15 -25.88 63.03 -21.68
CA SER A 15 -26.44 61.69 -21.48
C SER A 15 -25.82 60.55 -22.29
N HIS A 16 -25.52 59.42 -21.64
CA HIS A 16 -26.04 58.10 -22.03
C HIS A 16 -26.14 57.22 -20.76
N ARG A 17 -27.38 57.01 -20.32
CA ARG A 17 -27.76 56.09 -19.25
C ARG A 17 -27.52 54.67 -19.76
N ARG A 18 -26.45 54.00 -19.33
CA ARG A 18 -26.32 52.53 -19.47
C ARG A 18 -26.54 51.91 -18.10
N THR A 19 -27.67 51.24 -17.99
CA THR A 19 -28.10 50.42 -16.87
C THR A 19 -27.01 49.44 -16.47
N GLN A 20 -26.44 49.60 -15.28
CA GLN A 20 -25.71 48.53 -14.61
C GLN A 20 -26.73 47.52 -14.09
N SER A 21 -26.90 46.43 -14.83
CA SER A 21 -27.54 45.23 -14.31
C SER A 21 -26.57 44.54 -13.36
N HIS A 22 -26.90 44.55 -12.07
CA HIS A 22 -26.32 43.63 -11.08
C HIS A 22 -26.36 42.19 -11.62
N PRO A 23 -25.27 41.40 -11.52
CA PRO A 23 -25.41 39.96 -11.65
C PRO A 23 -26.19 39.47 -10.44
N SER A 24 -27.35 38.91 -10.74
CA SER A 24 -28.23 38.18 -9.84
C SER A 24 -27.46 37.13 -9.06
N ASN A 25 -27.61 37.17 -7.73
CA ASN A 25 -27.38 36.05 -6.82
C ASN A 25 -28.03 34.79 -7.40
N THR A 26 -27.22 33.93 -8.00
CA THR A 26 -27.62 32.56 -8.33
C THR A 26 -27.37 31.76 -7.06
N PRO A 27 -28.37 31.03 -6.53
CA PRO A 27 -28.13 30.18 -5.37
C PRO A 27 -27.09 29.13 -5.76
N LEU A 28 -26.07 28.97 -4.92
CA LEU A 28 -25.18 27.83 -4.91
C LEU A 28 -26.05 26.58 -4.74
N HIS A 29 -26.48 26.01 -5.87
CA HIS A 29 -26.96 24.65 -5.92
C HIS A 29 -25.78 23.78 -5.51
N HIS A 30 -25.78 23.38 -4.25
CA HIS A 30 -24.99 22.27 -3.75
C HIS A 30 -25.56 20.98 -4.35
N ASN A 31 -25.48 20.85 -5.68
CA ASN A 31 -25.57 19.56 -6.32
C ASN A 31 -24.27 18.86 -5.92
N GLN A 32 -24.39 17.85 -5.06
CA GLN A 32 -23.35 16.83 -4.93
C GLN A 32 -23.17 16.22 -6.31
N ALA A 33 -22.25 16.79 -7.10
CA ALA A 33 -22.02 16.40 -8.47
C ALA A 33 -21.59 14.94 -8.46
N ILE A 34 -22.36 14.10 -9.14
CA ILE A 34 -21.91 12.81 -9.62
C ILE A 34 -20.83 13.14 -10.65
N GLU A 35 -19.60 13.35 -10.20
CA GLU A 35 -18.50 13.71 -11.11
C GLU A 35 -18.26 12.51 -12.02
N MET A 36 -18.71 12.64 -13.27
CA MET A 36 -18.46 11.76 -14.39
C MET A 36 -17.61 12.54 -15.39
N LEU A 37 -16.94 11.85 -16.30
CA LEU A 37 -16.35 12.54 -17.45
C LEU A 37 -17.44 13.32 -18.19
N PRO A 38 -17.26 14.64 -18.42
CA PRO A 38 -18.32 15.50 -18.96
C PRO A 38 -18.50 15.35 -20.48
N TYR A 39 -18.06 14.24 -21.08
CA TYR A 39 -18.04 14.04 -22.53
C TYR A 39 -18.89 12.82 -22.90
N SER A 40 -19.80 13.00 -23.85
CA SER A 40 -20.69 11.96 -24.34
C SER A 40 -20.14 11.24 -25.57
N THR A 41 -19.23 11.89 -26.32
CA THR A 41 -18.63 11.33 -27.53
C THR A 41 -17.11 11.49 -27.55
N VAL A 42 -16.44 10.68 -28.37
CA VAL A 42 -14.99 10.82 -28.61
C VAL A 42 -14.66 12.19 -29.20
N ALA A 43 -15.49 12.70 -30.11
CA ALA A 43 -15.26 14.02 -30.73
C ALA A 43 -15.29 15.16 -29.69
N GLU A 44 -16.22 15.13 -28.74
CA GLU A 44 -16.25 16.08 -27.62
C GLU A 44 -15.03 15.95 -26.71
N ALA A 45 -14.61 14.72 -26.42
CA ALA A 45 -13.44 14.39 -25.61
C ALA A 45 -12.14 14.90 -26.27
N GLU A 46 -12.00 14.73 -27.59
CA GLU A 46 -10.88 15.24 -28.39
C GLU A 46 -10.87 16.76 -28.48
N ALA A 47 -12.04 17.37 -28.69
CA ALA A 47 -12.19 18.82 -28.70
C ALA A 47 -11.77 19.44 -27.37
N ALA A 48 -12.14 18.82 -26.24
CA ALA A 48 -11.76 19.28 -24.91
C ALA A 48 -10.26 19.15 -24.61
N LEU A 49 -9.60 18.12 -25.13
CA LEU A 49 -8.14 17.97 -25.02
C LEU A 49 -7.34 18.80 -26.03
N GLY A 50 -7.99 19.33 -27.06
CA GLY A 50 -7.33 20.05 -28.16
C GLY A 50 -6.45 19.14 -29.03
N ARG A 51 -6.62 17.81 -28.95
CA ARG A 51 -5.89 16.80 -29.73
C ARG A 51 -6.67 15.49 -29.81
N GLY A 52 -6.32 14.63 -30.76
CA GLY A 52 -6.84 13.27 -30.83
C GLY A 52 -6.51 12.46 -29.57
N LEU A 53 -7.41 11.54 -29.20
CA LEU A 53 -7.16 10.60 -28.10
C LEU A 53 -6.10 9.60 -28.53
N THR A 54 -5.19 9.28 -27.61
CA THR A 54 -4.35 8.09 -27.76
C THR A 54 -5.23 6.82 -27.68
N GLY A 55 -4.70 5.67 -28.11
CA GLY A 55 -5.42 4.40 -27.98
C GLY A 55 -5.74 4.06 -26.52
N ALA A 56 -4.84 4.38 -25.59
CA ALA A 56 -5.06 4.19 -24.16
C ALA A 56 -6.15 5.12 -23.60
N GLU A 57 -6.15 6.39 -23.99
CA GLU A 57 -7.20 7.35 -23.59
C GLU A 57 -8.55 6.99 -24.20
N THR A 58 -8.58 6.45 -25.43
CA THR A 58 -9.81 5.95 -26.05
C THR A 58 -10.37 4.77 -25.26
N MET A 59 -9.50 3.85 -24.81
CA MET A 59 -9.90 2.71 -23.97
C MET A 59 -10.40 3.18 -22.60
N TRP A 60 -9.66 4.10 -21.97
CA TRP A 60 -10.05 4.73 -20.72
C TRP A 60 -11.41 5.43 -20.83
N PHE A 61 -11.62 6.23 -21.86
CA PHE A 61 -12.87 6.93 -22.12
C PHE A 61 -14.03 5.95 -22.28
N ARG A 62 -13.89 4.92 -23.11
CA ARG A 62 -14.93 3.89 -23.31
C ARG A 62 -15.29 3.16 -22.02
N TYR A 63 -14.31 2.95 -21.15
CA TYR A 63 -14.51 2.27 -19.89
C TYR A 63 -15.13 3.19 -18.82
N SER A 64 -14.72 4.46 -18.75
CA SER A 64 -15.06 5.37 -17.64
C SER A 64 -16.18 6.37 -17.92
N SER A 65 -16.55 6.63 -19.18
CA SER A 65 -17.48 7.73 -19.54
C SER A 65 -18.87 7.63 -18.93
N GLY A 66 -19.35 6.41 -18.66
CA GLY A 66 -20.64 6.17 -18.00
C GLY A 66 -20.55 5.98 -16.48
N MET A 67 -19.37 6.16 -15.88
CA MET A 67 -19.13 5.90 -14.47
C MET A 67 -18.89 7.20 -13.71
N SER A 68 -19.43 7.28 -12.49
CA SER A 68 -19.03 8.32 -11.56
C SER A 68 -17.64 8.03 -10.98
N ASP A 69 -16.98 9.08 -10.53
CA ASP A 69 -15.72 9.01 -9.79
C ASP A 69 -15.82 8.10 -8.58
N PHE A 70 -16.98 8.05 -7.93
CA PHE A 70 -17.25 7.11 -6.84
C PHE A 70 -17.24 5.67 -7.33
N VAL A 71 -17.93 5.37 -8.44
CA VAL A 71 -17.94 4.02 -9.03
C VAL A 71 -16.53 3.61 -9.47
N LEU A 72 -15.79 4.50 -10.12
CA LEU A 72 -14.37 4.27 -10.45
C LEU A 72 -13.57 3.99 -9.18
N TYR A 73 -13.69 4.83 -8.16
CA TYR A 73 -13.02 4.63 -6.89
C TYR A 73 -13.33 3.27 -6.24
N CYS A 74 -14.59 2.82 -6.28
CA CYS A 74 -15.03 1.51 -5.76
C CYS A 74 -14.34 0.32 -6.44
N HIS A 75 -13.77 0.47 -7.64
CA HIS A 75 -12.99 -0.62 -8.26
C HIS A 75 -11.77 -1.00 -7.44
N ASN A 76 -11.28 -0.14 -6.54
CA ASN A 76 -10.23 -0.52 -5.58
C ASN A 76 -10.61 -1.73 -4.72
N VAL A 77 -11.90 -1.87 -4.39
CA VAL A 77 -12.42 -3.00 -3.61
C VAL A 77 -12.25 -4.31 -4.38
N LEU A 78 -12.27 -4.27 -5.72
CA LEU A 78 -12.03 -5.45 -6.54
C LEU A 78 -10.59 -5.96 -6.43
N PHE A 79 -9.63 -5.07 -6.15
CA PHE A 79 -8.24 -5.50 -5.96
C PHE A 79 -8.03 -6.22 -4.62
N LEU A 80 -8.97 -6.14 -3.67
CA LEU A 80 -8.94 -6.98 -2.47
C LEU A 80 -9.02 -8.47 -2.82
N PHE A 81 -9.65 -8.84 -3.95
CA PHE A 81 -9.66 -10.24 -4.40
C PHE A 81 -8.26 -10.74 -4.79
N LEU A 82 -7.31 -9.86 -5.11
CA LEU A 82 -5.91 -10.24 -5.38
C LEU A 82 -5.23 -10.82 -4.13
N PHE A 83 -5.65 -10.43 -2.91
CA PHE A 83 -5.19 -11.06 -1.66
C PHE A 83 -5.56 -12.54 -1.58
N THR A 84 -6.58 -12.97 -2.31
CA THR A 84 -6.98 -14.37 -2.33
C THR A 84 -6.22 -15.15 -3.39
N VAL A 85 -6.14 -14.64 -4.62
CA VAL A 85 -5.71 -15.44 -5.78
C VAL A 85 -4.29 -16.01 -5.62
N VAL A 86 -3.32 -15.15 -5.29
CA VAL A 86 -1.91 -15.58 -5.22
C VAL A 86 -1.67 -16.50 -4.02
N PRO A 87 -2.01 -16.14 -2.77
CA PRO A 87 -1.81 -17.03 -1.63
C PRO A 87 -2.62 -18.33 -1.72
N LEU A 88 -3.84 -18.29 -2.28
CA LEU A 88 -4.64 -19.49 -2.47
C LEU A 88 -3.97 -20.47 -3.44
N SER A 89 -3.45 -19.98 -4.56
CA SER A 89 -2.75 -20.84 -5.51
C SER A 89 -1.56 -21.56 -4.86
N LEU A 90 -0.76 -20.83 -4.07
CA LEU A 90 0.40 -21.39 -3.38
C LEU A 90 -0.01 -22.36 -2.26
N ALA A 91 -1.03 -22.03 -1.48
CA ALA A 91 -1.58 -22.90 -0.44
C ALA A 91 -2.13 -24.21 -1.02
N LEU A 92 -2.81 -24.17 -2.18
CA LEU A 92 -3.29 -25.37 -2.86
C LEU A 92 -2.14 -26.26 -3.34
N VAL A 93 -1.07 -25.67 -3.87
CA VAL A 93 0.14 -26.42 -4.24
C VAL A 93 0.81 -27.03 -3.01
N GLU A 94 0.92 -26.31 -1.89
CA GLU A 94 1.48 -26.82 -0.63
C GLU A 94 0.68 -28.03 -0.11
N LEU A 95 -0.65 -27.94 -0.12
CA LEU A 95 -1.53 -29.00 0.37
C LEU A 95 -1.56 -30.22 -0.56
N ARG A 96 -1.51 -30.02 -1.88
CA ARG A 96 -1.73 -31.09 -2.87
C ARG A 96 -0.45 -31.73 -3.39
N TRP A 97 0.61 -30.93 -3.53
CA TRP A 97 1.90 -31.30 -4.11
C TRP A 97 3.08 -30.67 -3.36
N PRO A 98 3.22 -30.91 -2.04
CA PRO A 98 4.25 -30.27 -1.23
C PRO A 98 5.67 -30.54 -1.74
N SER A 99 5.92 -31.69 -2.37
CA SER A 99 7.23 -32.04 -2.92
C SER A 99 7.77 -31.05 -3.96
N LEU A 100 6.89 -30.32 -4.68
CA LEU A 100 7.29 -29.35 -5.70
C LEU A 100 7.94 -28.10 -5.10
N ILE A 101 7.47 -27.68 -3.93
CA ILE A 101 7.82 -26.38 -3.33
C ILE A 101 8.51 -26.49 -1.97
N ARG A 102 8.46 -27.65 -1.29
CA ARG A 102 9.02 -27.86 0.06
C ARG A 102 10.50 -27.47 0.19
N ARG A 103 11.30 -27.65 -0.87
CA ARG A 103 12.71 -27.25 -0.88
C ARG A 103 12.95 -25.74 -0.73
N TYR A 104 11.92 -24.94 -1.00
CA TYR A 104 11.96 -23.48 -0.92
C TYR A 104 11.31 -22.95 0.36
N LYS A 105 10.70 -23.80 1.20
CA LYS A 105 10.04 -23.37 2.43
C LYS A 105 11.08 -22.88 3.43
N LEU A 106 10.87 -21.68 3.97
CA LEU A 106 11.77 -21.05 4.94
C LEU A 106 11.81 -21.82 6.27
N GLN A 107 10.64 -22.25 6.75
CA GLN A 107 10.48 -23.05 7.96
C GLN A 107 9.98 -24.47 7.63
N PRO A 108 10.84 -25.39 7.13
CA PRO A 108 10.41 -26.68 6.58
C PRO A 108 9.83 -27.66 7.61
N LYS A 109 10.02 -27.38 8.91
CA LYS A 109 9.47 -28.18 10.02
C LYS A 109 8.03 -27.78 10.38
N VAL A 110 7.55 -26.63 9.91
CA VAL A 110 6.20 -26.14 10.19
C VAL A 110 5.33 -26.42 8.98
N GLN A 111 4.24 -27.18 9.18
CA GLN A 111 3.25 -27.47 8.15
C GLN A 111 1.86 -27.21 8.72
N LEU A 112 1.12 -26.33 8.06
CA LEU A 112 -0.25 -26.02 8.46
C LEU A 112 -1.21 -27.09 7.95
N THR A 113 -2.18 -27.47 8.78
CA THR A 113 -3.25 -28.39 8.36
C THR A 113 -4.21 -27.67 7.40
N PRO A 114 -4.93 -28.39 6.53
CA PRO A 114 -5.95 -27.79 5.67
C PRO A 114 -6.99 -26.96 6.46
N SER A 115 -7.36 -27.42 7.65
CA SER A 115 -8.27 -26.70 8.54
C SER A 115 -7.66 -25.39 9.04
N ALA A 116 -6.37 -25.37 9.42
CA ALA A 116 -5.69 -24.14 9.81
C ALA A 116 -5.62 -23.13 8.67
N VAL A 117 -5.29 -23.57 7.45
CA VAL A 117 -5.29 -22.72 6.25
C VAL A 117 -6.69 -22.15 5.98
N PHE A 118 -7.73 -22.99 6.07
CA PHE A 118 -9.11 -22.55 5.86
C PHE A 118 -9.59 -21.55 6.91
N ARG A 119 -9.22 -21.74 8.19
CA ARG A 119 -9.51 -20.77 9.26
C ARG A 119 -8.81 -19.43 8.99
N CYS A 120 -7.51 -19.45 8.70
CA CYS A 120 -6.75 -18.26 8.32
C CYS A 120 -7.44 -17.50 7.19
N TYR A 121 -7.76 -18.20 6.09
CA TYR A 121 -8.47 -17.62 4.96
C TYR A 121 -9.82 -17.02 5.35
N THR A 122 -10.61 -17.72 6.16
CA THR A 122 -11.93 -17.23 6.60
C THR A 122 -11.81 -15.95 7.42
N ASP A 123 -10.84 -15.87 8.34
CA ASP A 123 -10.62 -14.68 9.15
C ASP A 123 -10.09 -13.51 8.33
N VAL A 124 -9.20 -13.77 7.36
CA VAL A 124 -8.77 -12.75 6.38
C VAL A 124 -9.95 -12.23 5.58
N MET A 125 -10.84 -13.10 5.08
CA MET A 125 -12.04 -12.66 4.36
C MET A 125 -12.96 -11.80 5.24
N ARG A 126 -13.08 -12.12 6.54
CA ARG A 126 -13.84 -11.28 7.48
C ARG A 126 -13.22 -9.90 7.62
N ILE A 127 -11.90 -9.79 7.79
CA ILE A 127 -11.20 -8.50 7.87
C ILE A 127 -11.35 -7.72 6.56
N LEU A 128 -11.17 -8.36 5.40
CA LEU A 128 -11.31 -7.70 4.11
C LEU A 128 -12.74 -7.19 3.88
N LEU A 129 -13.76 -7.99 4.19
CA LEU A 129 -15.16 -7.64 3.93
C LEU A 129 -15.77 -6.69 4.96
N PHE A 130 -15.42 -6.83 6.24
CA PHE A 130 -16.07 -6.08 7.33
C PHE A 130 -15.21 -4.94 7.89
N THR A 131 -13.93 -4.86 7.53
CA THR A 131 -13.04 -3.78 7.97
C THR A 131 -12.48 -3.00 6.77
N ILE A 132 -11.77 -3.67 5.86
CA ILE A 132 -11.06 -2.97 4.78
C ILE A 132 -12.00 -2.43 3.71
N ALA A 133 -12.93 -3.24 3.20
CA ALA A 133 -13.86 -2.78 2.16
C ALA A 133 -14.76 -1.60 2.64
N PRO A 134 -15.39 -1.65 3.83
CA PRO A 134 -16.14 -0.50 4.34
C PRO A 134 -15.27 0.75 4.54
N LEU A 135 -14.03 0.58 5.04
CA LEU A 135 -13.11 1.69 5.21
C LEU A 135 -12.74 2.34 3.87
N GLN A 136 -12.45 1.53 2.85
CA GLN A 136 -12.19 2.05 1.51
C GLN A 136 -13.40 2.85 1.02
N LEU A 137 -14.60 2.27 1.00
CA LEU A 137 -15.82 2.96 0.57
C LEU A 137 -16.07 4.27 1.33
N ALA A 138 -15.90 4.25 2.66
CA ALA A 138 -16.07 5.42 3.52
C ALA A 138 -15.00 6.50 3.29
N SER A 139 -13.82 6.14 2.78
CA SER A 139 -12.71 7.08 2.55
C SER A 139 -12.84 7.90 1.26
N TYR A 140 -13.83 7.64 0.40
CA TYR A 140 -14.02 8.37 -0.85
C TYR A 140 -14.00 9.92 -0.72
N PRO A 141 -14.68 10.55 0.27
CA PRO A 141 -14.61 12.00 0.43
C PRO A 141 -13.18 12.51 0.68
N ILE A 142 -12.37 11.75 1.42
CA ILE A 142 -10.96 12.08 1.68
C ILE A 142 -10.16 11.93 0.40
N ILE A 143 -10.42 10.89 -0.40
CA ILE A 143 -9.76 10.67 -1.69
C ILE A 143 -10.07 11.81 -2.68
N LYS A 144 -11.31 12.31 -2.68
CA LYS A 144 -11.68 13.50 -3.45
C LYS A 144 -10.99 14.76 -2.93
N LEU A 145 -10.89 14.93 -1.61
CA LEU A 145 -10.17 16.04 -0.99
C LEU A 145 -8.66 16.04 -1.32
N ILE A 146 -8.04 14.86 -1.36
CA ILE A 146 -6.65 14.67 -1.79
C ILE A 146 -6.46 15.12 -3.25
N GLY A 147 -7.50 15.03 -4.08
CA GLY A 147 -7.43 15.41 -5.49
C GLY A 147 -6.95 14.28 -6.41
N ILE A 148 -7.25 13.02 -6.07
CA ILE A 148 -7.04 11.90 -7.01
C ILE A 148 -7.93 12.13 -8.23
N ARG A 149 -7.29 12.27 -9.40
CA ARG A 149 -7.94 12.67 -10.66
C ARG A 149 -8.43 11.44 -11.44
N THR A 150 -9.59 11.56 -12.06
CA THR A 150 -10.22 10.54 -12.94
C THR A 150 -10.35 11.04 -14.38
N GLY A 151 -9.76 12.19 -14.68
CA GLY A 151 -9.90 12.90 -15.93
C GLY A 151 -9.42 12.12 -17.16
N LEU A 152 -9.73 12.65 -18.33
CA LEU A 152 -9.48 11.98 -19.61
C LEU A 152 -7.98 11.83 -19.94
N ALA A 153 -7.16 12.82 -19.58
CA ALA A 153 -5.73 12.81 -19.83
C ALA A 153 -5.02 11.81 -18.90
N LEU A 154 -4.58 10.69 -19.48
CA LEU A 154 -3.85 9.67 -18.74
C LEU A 154 -2.46 10.17 -18.30
N PRO A 155 -1.96 9.72 -17.15
CA PRO A 155 -0.60 10.05 -16.70
C PRO A 155 0.43 9.48 -17.68
N SER A 156 1.52 10.20 -17.88
CA SER A 156 2.66 9.67 -18.63
C SER A 156 3.33 8.54 -17.84
N ALA A 157 4.06 7.64 -18.52
CA ALA A 157 4.81 6.58 -17.85
C ALA A 157 5.81 7.14 -16.81
N TRP A 158 6.40 8.30 -17.08
CA TRP A 158 7.32 8.97 -16.15
C TRP A 158 6.60 9.55 -14.93
N GLU A 159 5.39 10.09 -15.11
CA GLU A 159 4.55 10.54 -14.01
C GLU A 159 4.19 9.37 -13.09
N ILE A 160 3.71 8.26 -13.66
CA ILE A 160 3.41 7.02 -12.92
C ILE A 160 4.65 6.56 -12.14
N LEU A 161 5.79 6.42 -12.81
CA LEU A 161 7.03 5.94 -12.18
C LEU A 161 7.47 6.85 -11.04
N SER A 162 7.48 8.16 -11.25
CA SER A 162 7.88 9.13 -10.24
C SER A 162 6.97 9.11 -9.02
N GLN A 163 5.65 9.02 -9.23
CA GLN A 163 4.66 8.87 -8.17
C GLN A 163 4.85 7.57 -7.39
N LEU A 164 5.00 6.44 -8.07
CA LEU A 164 5.22 5.14 -7.41
C LEU A 164 6.51 5.13 -6.58
N VAL A 165 7.60 5.73 -7.07
CA VAL A 165 8.84 5.86 -6.29
C VAL A 165 8.59 6.64 -5.00
N VAL A 166 7.93 7.80 -5.07
CA VAL A 166 7.57 8.57 -3.87
C VAL A 166 6.70 7.73 -2.93
N TYR A 167 5.71 7.02 -3.45
CA TYR A 167 4.78 6.26 -2.62
C TYR A 167 5.48 5.13 -1.88
N VAL A 168 6.37 4.40 -2.55
CA VAL A 168 7.13 3.33 -1.92
C VAL A 168 7.99 3.88 -0.77
N PHE A 169 8.72 4.98 -0.96
CA PHE A 169 9.57 5.52 0.11
C PHE A 169 8.77 6.09 1.28
N ILE A 170 7.65 6.77 1.02
CA ILE A 170 6.78 7.31 2.07
C ILE A 170 6.09 6.17 2.83
N GLU A 171 5.56 5.18 2.12
CA GLU A 171 4.91 4.01 2.73
C GLU A 171 5.91 3.24 3.57
N ASP A 172 7.06 2.86 3.01
CA ASP A 172 8.04 2.02 3.71
C ASP A 172 8.59 2.71 4.97
N PHE A 173 8.88 4.01 4.91
CA PHE A 173 9.32 4.78 6.08
C PHE A 173 8.24 4.91 7.15
N SER A 174 7.01 5.27 6.78
CA SER A 174 5.93 5.47 7.75
C SER A 174 5.44 4.14 8.34
N HIS A 175 5.37 3.09 7.52
CA HIS A 175 5.06 1.73 7.94
C HIS A 175 6.08 1.22 8.95
N TYR A 176 7.38 1.40 8.71
CA TYR A 176 8.43 1.01 9.66
C TYR A 176 8.15 1.53 11.08
N TRP A 177 7.80 2.81 11.21
CA TRP A 177 7.56 3.42 12.51
C TRP A 177 6.26 2.94 13.17
N ILE A 178 5.18 2.80 12.40
CA ILE A 178 3.91 2.29 12.93
C ILE A 178 4.08 0.83 13.34
N HIS A 179 4.73 0.01 12.52
CA HIS A 179 4.98 -1.39 12.82
C HIS A 179 5.87 -1.54 14.06
N ARG A 180 6.95 -0.77 14.16
CA ARG A 180 7.78 -0.73 15.38
C ARG A 180 7.00 -0.29 16.62
N PHE A 181 6.09 0.67 16.48
CA PHE A 181 5.19 1.09 17.57
C PHE A 181 4.21 -0.03 17.98
N LEU A 182 3.69 -0.79 17.02
CA LEU A 182 2.83 -1.95 17.28
C LEU A 182 3.51 -3.07 18.06
N HIS A 183 4.84 -3.15 18.01
CA HIS A 183 5.65 -4.05 18.85
C HIS A 183 5.93 -3.51 20.27
N GLY A 184 5.42 -2.33 20.62
CA GLY A 184 5.37 -1.90 22.02
C GLY A 184 4.48 -2.83 22.84
N LYS A 185 4.91 -3.19 24.06
CA LYS A 185 4.28 -4.22 24.92
C LYS A 185 2.74 -4.25 24.86
N TRP A 186 2.11 -3.11 25.14
CA TRP A 186 0.64 -3.03 25.17
C TRP A 186 0.01 -3.21 23.78
N MET A 187 0.55 -2.54 22.75
CA MET A 187 0.06 -2.65 21.38
C MET A 187 0.23 -4.09 20.86
N TYR A 188 1.35 -4.74 21.19
CA TYR A 188 1.58 -6.12 20.78
C TYR A 188 0.55 -7.05 21.43
N GLU A 189 0.48 -7.06 22.77
CA GLU A 189 -0.35 -8.00 23.52
C GLU A 189 -1.84 -7.94 23.12
N ASN A 190 -2.34 -6.73 22.83
CA ASN A 190 -3.75 -6.46 22.59
C ASN A 190 -4.15 -6.34 21.12
N ILE A 191 -3.23 -5.96 20.23
CA ILE A 191 -3.54 -5.66 18.82
C ILE A 191 -2.68 -6.53 17.90
N HIS A 192 -1.35 -6.36 17.93
CA HIS A 192 -0.47 -6.93 16.91
C HIS A 192 -0.18 -8.43 17.09
N ARG A 193 -0.42 -9.00 18.27
CA ARG A 193 -0.26 -10.43 18.54
C ARG A 193 -1.13 -11.31 17.63
N VAL A 194 -2.28 -10.82 17.17
CA VAL A 194 -3.13 -11.55 16.22
C VAL A 194 -2.37 -11.76 14.91
N HIS A 195 -1.72 -10.72 14.39
CA HIS A 195 -0.92 -10.84 13.17
C HIS A 195 0.21 -11.88 13.30
N HIS A 196 0.83 -11.93 14.48
CA HIS A 196 1.91 -12.86 14.82
C HIS A 196 1.45 -14.26 15.29
N GLU A 197 0.16 -14.60 15.19
CA GLU A 197 -0.31 -15.95 15.57
C GLU A 197 0.32 -17.05 14.70
N TYR A 198 0.66 -16.72 13.45
CA TYR A 198 1.32 -17.61 12.50
C TYR A 198 2.83 -17.33 12.45
N THR A 199 3.58 -17.91 13.39
CA THR A 199 5.05 -17.76 13.45
C THR A 199 5.80 -18.26 12.21
N ALA A 200 5.16 -19.12 11.41
CA ALA A 200 5.54 -19.44 10.04
C ALA A 200 4.45 -18.92 9.10
N PRO A 201 4.61 -17.72 8.51
CA PRO A 201 3.55 -17.11 7.72
C PRO A 201 3.29 -17.90 6.42
N ILE A 202 2.06 -17.79 5.96
CA ILE A 202 1.63 -18.12 4.61
C ILE A 202 1.04 -16.86 3.99
N GLY A 203 0.97 -16.76 2.66
CA GLY A 203 0.60 -15.49 2.01
C GLY A 203 -0.70 -14.84 2.53
N PHE A 204 -1.67 -15.61 3.03
CA PHE A 204 -2.89 -15.07 3.68
C PHE A 204 -2.61 -14.24 4.94
N VAL A 205 -1.53 -14.54 5.67
CA VAL A 205 -1.12 -13.86 6.91
C VAL A 205 -0.84 -12.38 6.68
N ALA A 206 -0.53 -11.96 5.45
CA ALA A 206 -0.37 -10.55 5.08
C ALA A 206 -1.57 -9.67 5.50
N SER A 207 -2.77 -10.25 5.53
CA SER A 207 -4.01 -9.57 5.94
C SER A 207 -4.69 -10.23 7.15
N TYR A 208 -4.03 -11.21 7.78
CA TYR A 208 -4.51 -11.81 9.03
C TYR A 208 -4.09 -10.90 10.18
N ALA A 209 -5.02 -10.13 10.71
CA ALA A 209 -4.71 -9.14 11.72
C ALA A 209 -5.95 -8.73 12.53
N HIS A 210 -5.72 -8.07 13.66
CA HIS A 210 -6.77 -7.36 14.37
C HIS A 210 -7.27 -6.16 13.52
N PRO A 211 -8.57 -5.78 13.54
CA PRO A 211 -9.08 -4.66 12.72
C PRO A 211 -8.29 -3.36 12.89
N VAL A 212 -7.93 -3.00 14.12
CA VAL A 212 -7.13 -1.79 14.40
C VAL A 212 -5.71 -1.90 13.84
N ASP A 213 -5.12 -3.09 13.85
CA ASP A 213 -3.80 -3.33 13.25
C ASP A 213 -3.86 -3.08 11.74
N ALA A 214 -4.82 -3.71 11.07
CA ALA A 214 -5.04 -3.56 9.64
C ALA A 214 -5.29 -2.11 9.22
N MET A 215 -5.98 -1.33 10.05
CA MET A 215 -6.16 0.11 9.83
C MET A 215 -4.87 0.91 10.00
N LEU A 216 -4.10 0.65 11.06
CA LEU A 216 -2.85 1.36 11.35
C LEU A 216 -1.77 1.08 10.31
N LEU A 217 -1.57 -0.19 9.94
CA LEU A 217 -0.61 -0.59 8.90
C LEU A 217 -1.09 -0.29 7.48
N GLY A 218 -2.42 -0.12 7.28
CA GLY A 218 -2.98 0.33 6.01
C GLY A 218 -2.82 1.83 5.74
N LEU A 219 -2.80 2.66 6.79
CA LEU A 219 -2.70 4.13 6.69
C LEU A 219 -1.49 4.62 5.85
N PRO A 220 -0.25 4.10 6.04
CA PRO A 220 0.91 4.42 5.21
C PRO A 220 0.67 4.44 3.71
N SER A 221 -0.16 3.51 3.20
CA SER A 221 -0.42 3.36 1.76
C SER A 221 -1.16 4.55 1.14
N PHE A 222 -1.77 5.41 1.96
CA PHE A 222 -2.47 6.62 1.50
C PHE A 222 -1.64 7.89 1.63
N LEU A 223 -0.54 7.88 2.40
CA LEU A 223 0.26 9.08 2.65
C LEU A 223 0.97 9.58 1.39
N GLY A 224 1.53 8.67 0.58
CA GLY A 224 2.15 9.01 -0.70
C GLY A 224 1.17 9.72 -1.65
N PRO A 225 0.03 9.10 -2.00
CA PRO A 225 -1.00 9.74 -2.81
C PRO A 225 -1.57 11.03 -2.22
N ALA A 226 -1.61 11.17 -0.89
CA ALA A 226 -2.03 12.42 -0.24
C ALA A 226 -1.02 13.56 -0.44
N LEU A 227 0.28 13.26 -0.44
CA LEU A 227 1.35 14.24 -0.65
C LEU A 227 1.54 14.59 -2.14
N VAL A 228 1.43 13.59 -3.01
CA VAL A 228 1.56 13.74 -4.46
C VAL A 228 0.34 13.10 -5.13
N PRO A 229 -0.78 13.84 -5.27
CA PRO A 229 -1.99 13.30 -5.89
C PRO A 229 -1.75 12.80 -7.31
N CYS A 230 -2.42 11.70 -7.67
CA CYS A 230 -2.22 11.03 -8.96
C CYS A 230 -3.53 10.75 -9.69
N HIS A 231 -3.41 10.21 -10.90
CA HIS A 231 -4.54 9.65 -11.62
C HIS A 231 -5.03 8.35 -10.98
N THR A 232 -6.34 8.08 -11.04
CA THR A 232 -6.96 6.87 -10.46
C THR A 232 -6.33 5.58 -10.97
N VAL A 233 -5.88 5.55 -12.23
CA VAL A 233 -5.12 4.40 -12.79
C VAL A 233 -3.77 4.20 -12.08
N THR A 234 -3.04 5.27 -11.75
CA THR A 234 -1.82 5.16 -10.93
C THR A 234 -2.16 4.69 -9.53
N PHE A 235 -3.25 5.20 -8.96
CA PHE A 235 -3.71 4.80 -7.63
C PHE A 235 -4.08 3.30 -7.59
N TRP A 236 -4.78 2.78 -8.60
CA TRP A 236 -5.06 1.36 -8.74
C TRP A 236 -3.79 0.53 -8.86
N LEU A 237 -2.86 0.94 -9.72
CA LEU A 237 -1.57 0.28 -9.87
C LEU A 237 -0.79 0.24 -8.55
N TRP A 238 -0.77 1.36 -7.82
CA TRP A 238 -0.15 1.45 -6.51
C TRP A 238 -0.75 0.45 -5.51
N ASN A 239 -2.09 0.42 -5.40
CA ASN A 239 -2.78 -0.53 -4.54
C ASN A 239 -2.42 -1.97 -4.92
N ILE A 240 -2.50 -2.33 -6.21
CA ILE A 240 -2.13 -3.66 -6.71
C ILE A 240 -0.70 -4.03 -6.30
N LEU A 241 0.27 -3.15 -6.54
CA LEU A 241 1.67 -3.39 -6.19
C LEU A 241 1.86 -3.60 -4.69
N ARG A 242 1.18 -2.80 -3.85
CA ARG A 242 1.20 -2.97 -2.40
C ARG A 242 0.64 -4.33 -1.99
N HIS A 243 -0.43 -4.81 -2.61
CA HIS A 243 -1.00 -6.12 -2.28
C HIS A 243 -0.06 -7.26 -2.68
N PHE A 244 0.56 -7.17 -3.86
CA PHE A 244 1.55 -8.14 -4.31
C PHE A 244 2.75 -8.21 -3.37
N GLU A 245 3.27 -7.06 -2.94
CA GLU A 245 4.39 -7.03 -2.01
C GLU A 245 4.04 -7.65 -0.66
N GLY A 246 2.87 -7.32 -0.10
CA GLY A 246 2.44 -7.87 1.19
C GLY A 246 2.35 -9.38 1.14
N ASN A 247 1.83 -9.92 0.04
CA ASN A 247 1.80 -11.36 -0.20
C ASN A 247 3.21 -11.96 -0.34
N ASP A 248 4.12 -11.31 -1.10
CA ASP A 248 5.50 -11.78 -1.33
C ASP A 248 6.26 -11.99 -0.02
N VAL A 249 6.24 -10.97 0.85
CA VAL A 249 6.97 -11.00 2.13
C VAL A 249 6.37 -11.98 3.14
N HIS A 250 5.10 -12.39 2.98
CA HIS A 250 4.44 -13.37 3.85
C HIS A 250 4.35 -14.77 3.26
N THR A 251 4.88 -15.03 2.07
CA THR A 251 4.69 -16.34 1.40
C THR A 251 5.17 -17.53 2.24
N GLY A 252 6.21 -17.34 3.06
CA GLY A 252 6.92 -18.42 3.77
C GLY A 252 7.86 -19.22 2.86
N TYR A 253 8.14 -18.71 1.65
CA TYR A 253 8.99 -19.37 0.66
C TYR A 253 10.07 -18.44 0.11
N ASP A 254 11.26 -18.98 -0.10
CA ASP A 254 12.34 -18.31 -0.83
C ASP A 254 12.53 -18.94 -2.22
N PHE A 255 11.80 -18.42 -3.21
CA PHE A 255 11.88 -18.91 -4.58
C PHE A 255 13.09 -18.31 -5.31
N PRO A 256 13.94 -19.13 -5.98
CA PRO A 256 15.14 -18.66 -6.65
C PRO A 256 14.83 -17.73 -7.84
N MET A 257 13.67 -17.90 -8.47
CA MET A 257 13.23 -17.10 -9.63
C MET A 257 12.42 -15.86 -9.24
N SER A 258 12.38 -15.47 -7.96
CA SER A 258 11.67 -14.24 -7.58
C SER A 258 12.37 -13.01 -8.13
N PHE A 259 11.64 -12.17 -8.88
CA PHE A 259 12.14 -10.91 -9.40
C PHE A 259 12.54 -9.93 -8.30
N THR A 260 11.99 -10.07 -7.09
CA THR A 260 12.31 -9.19 -5.96
C THR A 260 13.75 -9.34 -5.48
N LYS A 261 14.41 -10.47 -5.79
CA LYS A 261 15.85 -10.68 -5.56
C LYS A 261 16.75 -9.76 -6.40
N LEU A 262 16.22 -9.17 -7.48
CA LEU A 262 16.95 -8.20 -8.31
C LEU A 262 16.88 -6.77 -7.76
N ILE A 263 16.03 -6.52 -6.76
CA ILE A 263 15.81 -5.20 -6.19
C ILE A 263 16.76 -5.01 -5.00
N PRO A 264 17.69 -4.04 -5.05
CA PRO A 264 18.61 -3.80 -3.94
C PRO A 264 17.86 -3.46 -2.64
N PHE A 265 18.38 -3.95 -1.51
CA PHE A 265 17.85 -3.71 -0.17
C PHE A 265 16.45 -4.27 0.12
N TYR A 266 15.83 -4.99 -0.83
CA TYR A 266 14.57 -5.68 -0.61
C TYR A 266 14.73 -6.79 0.43
N GLY A 267 13.94 -6.75 1.50
CA GLY A 267 14.02 -7.73 2.59
C GLY A 267 13.44 -9.08 2.19
N GLY A 268 12.26 -9.06 1.56
CA GLY A 268 11.55 -10.24 1.08
C GLY A 268 11.11 -11.21 2.17
N ALA A 269 10.63 -12.37 1.73
CA ALA A 269 10.03 -13.37 2.61
C ALA A 269 10.95 -13.83 3.74
N GLU A 270 12.26 -14.03 3.48
CA GLU A 270 13.20 -14.47 4.52
C GLU A 270 13.32 -13.47 5.68
N PHE A 271 13.33 -12.17 5.35
CA PHE A 271 13.47 -11.10 6.35
C PHE A 271 12.22 -11.01 7.23
N HIS A 272 11.04 -11.10 6.63
CA HIS A 272 9.78 -11.00 7.35
C HIS A 272 9.38 -12.31 8.06
N ASP A 273 9.75 -13.47 7.51
CA ASP A 273 9.56 -14.77 8.17
C ASP A 273 10.33 -14.86 9.49
N TYR A 274 11.57 -14.35 9.53
CA TYR A 274 12.32 -14.24 10.79
C TYR A 274 11.61 -13.34 11.81
N HIS A 275 11.01 -12.23 11.36
CA HIS A 275 10.25 -11.33 12.21
C HIS A 275 9.06 -12.04 12.88
N HIS A 276 8.23 -12.74 12.09
CA HIS A 276 7.12 -13.58 12.59
C HIS A 276 7.58 -14.72 13.50
N TYR A 277 8.72 -15.35 13.18
CA TYR A 277 9.28 -16.44 13.97
C TYR A 277 9.63 -16.00 15.40
N VAL A 278 10.21 -14.81 15.57
CA VAL A 278 10.55 -14.27 16.89
C VAL A 278 9.32 -13.72 17.62
N GLY A 279 8.33 -13.21 16.88
CA GLY A 279 7.07 -12.71 17.44
C GLY A 279 7.29 -11.53 18.39
N GLY A 280 6.56 -11.47 19.49
CA GLY A 280 6.55 -10.33 20.42
C GLY A 280 7.86 -10.03 21.17
N GLN A 281 8.87 -10.91 21.04
CA GLN A 281 10.22 -10.63 21.53
C GLN A 281 11.07 -9.89 20.49
N THR A 282 10.55 -9.67 19.28
CA THR A 282 11.32 -9.07 18.19
C THR A 282 11.63 -7.61 18.49
N LYS A 283 12.91 -7.28 18.30
CA LYS A 283 13.40 -5.90 18.26
C LYS A 283 13.92 -5.56 16.85
N SER A 284 13.52 -6.33 15.85
CA SER A 284 14.11 -6.28 14.51
C SER A 284 13.12 -6.52 13.38
N ASN A 285 13.52 -6.10 12.17
CA ASN A 285 12.85 -6.39 10.91
C ASN A 285 11.47 -5.75 10.79
N PHE A 286 11.37 -4.45 11.08
CA PHE A 286 10.10 -3.73 11.07
C PHE A 286 9.74 -3.14 9.70
N ALA A 287 10.69 -2.97 8.78
CA ALA A 287 10.39 -2.43 7.47
C ALA A 287 9.54 -3.43 6.67
N PRO A 288 8.52 -2.95 5.93
CA PRO A 288 7.68 -3.83 5.12
C PRO A 288 8.46 -4.36 3.91
N MET A 289 9.18 -3.47 3.20
CA MET A 289 9.74 -3.75 1.89
C MET A 289 11.26 -3.64 1.87
N PHE A 290 11.78 -2.46 2.23
CA PHE A 290 13.19 -2.14 2.13
C PHE A 290 13.87 -2.05 3.49
N THR A 291 15.00 -2.74 3.61
CA THR A 291 15.73 -2.88 4.88
C THR A 291 16.50 -1.63 5.33
N TYR A 292 16.41 -0.50 4.62
CA TYR A 292 17.22 0.68 4.94
C TYR A 292 16.84 1.30 6.29
N CYS A 293 15.56 1.32 6.66
CA CYS A 293 15.15 1.79 8.00
C CYS A 293 15.75 0.90 9.08
N ASP A 294 15.65 -0.41 8.93
CA ASP A 294 16.21 -1.36 9.90
C ASP A 294 17.74 -1.23 10.00
N TYR A 295 18.41 -0.97 8.88
CA TYR A 295 19.85 -0.70 8.87
C TYR A 295 20.20 0.60 9.61
N ILE A 296 19.53 1.71 9.30
CA ILE A 296 19.79 3.03 9.88
C ILE A 296 19.57 3.02 11.39
N TYR A 297 18.48 2.40 11.85
CA TYR A 297 18.12 2.36 13.27
C TYR A 297 18.66 1.13 14.02
N GLY A 298 19.44 0.28 13.34
CA GLY A 298 20.08 -0.90 13.94
C GLY A 298 19.11 -2.01 14.35
N THR A 299 17.91 -2.05 13.76
CA THR A 299 16.88 -3.07 13.97
C THR A 299 17.00 -4.22 12.96
N ASP A 300 18.20 -4.50 12.44
CA ASP A 300 18.50 -5.67 11.59
C ASP A 300 19.47 -6.68 12.24
N LYS A 301 19.93 -6.40 13.46
CA LYS A 301 20.98 -7.17 14.15
C LYS A 301 20.56 -8.61 14.45
N GLY A 302 19.34 -8.82 14.95
CA GLY A 302 18.80 -10.15 15.25
C GLY A 302 18.81 -11.04 14.01
N TYR A 303 18.27 -10.53 12.91
CA TYR A 303 18.26 -11.23 11.63
C TYR A 303 19.67 -11.52 11.10
N LYS A 304 20.58 -10.54 11.14
CA LYS A 304 21.98 -10.74 10.73
C LYS A 304 22.68 -11.82 11.56
N TYR A 305 22.44 -11.87 12.86
CA TYR A 305 22.97 -12.91 13.73
C TYR A 305 22.42 -14.28 13.36
N GLN A 306 21.09 -14.41 13.27
CA GLN A 306 20.42 -15.66 12.90
C GLN A 306 20.93 -16.18 11.55
N LYS A 307 21.03 -15.29 10.55
CA LYS A 307 21.50 -15.65 9.21
C LYS A 307 22.94 -16.17 9.21
N LYS A 308 23.85 -15.50 9.94
CA LYS A 308 25.24 -15.97 10.12
C LYS A 308 25.29 -17.32 10.84
N HIS A 309 24.49 -17.49 11.88
CA HIS A 309 24.43 -18.73 12.65
C HIS A 309 23.95 -19.91 11.78
N LEU A 310 22.85 -19.73 11.04
CA LEU A 310 22.34 -20.76 10.12
C LEU A 310 23.32 -21.09 9.00
N ALA A 311 24.07 -20.11 8.48
CA ALA A 311 25.13 -20.35 7.51
C ALA A 311 26.25 -21.23 8.09
N LYS A 312 26.74 -20.89 9.31
CA LYS A 312 27.76 -21.68 10.01
C LYS A 312 27.30 -23.10 10.29
N MET A 313 26.06 -23.29 10.75
CA MET A 313 25.50 -24.63 10.96
C MET A 313 25.42 -25.46 9.68
N ARG A 314 25.05 -24.83 8.54
CA ARG A 314 25.03 -25.51 7.24
C ARG A 314 26.44 -25.92 6.80
N GLU A 315 27.45 -25.10 7.06
CA GLU A 315 28.86 -25.42 6.78
C GLU A 315 29.38 -26.56 7.68
N GLN A 316 29.07 -26.53 8.97
CA GLN A 316 29.44 -27.59 9.93
C GLN A 316 28.79 -28.93 9.57
N TRP A 317 27.52 -28.89 9.15
CA TRP A 317 26.81 -30.09 8.70
C TRP A 317 27.41 -30.66 7.40
N LYS A 318 27.74 -29.79 6.43
CA LYS A 318 28.42 -30.20 5.18
C LYS A 318 29.83 -30.74 5.40
N SER A 319 30.52 -30.28 6.45
CA SER A 319 31.88 -30.73 6.82
C SER A 319 31.90 -31.94 7.76
N GLY A 320 30.74 -32.47 8.17
CA GLY A 320 30.65 -33.67 9.01
C GLY A 320 30.91 -33.46 10.51
N ASN A 321 31.03 -32.20 10.98
CA ASN A 321 31.42 -31.85 12.36
C ASN A 321 30.24 -31.49 13.30
N GLY A 322 28.97 -31.66 12.88
CA GLY A 322 27.81 -31.24 13.67
C GLY A 322 27.37 -32.26 14.73
N SER A 323 27.44 -31.93 16.02
CA SER A 323 26.79 -32.69 17.10
C SER A 323 25.46 -32.03 17.50
N ASN A 324 24.43 -32.83 17.75
CA ASN A 324 23.04 -32.38 17.99
C ASN A 324 22.80 -31.57 19.29
N GLY A 325 23.84 -31.30 20.09
CA GLY A 325 23.69 -30.76 21.46
C GLY A 325 23.83 -29.24 21.62
N GLU A 326 24.51 -28.54 20.70
CA GLU A 326 24.85 -27.12 20.90
C GLU A 326 23.72 -26.13 20.53
N VAL A 327 22.68 -26.60 19.83
CA VAL A 327 21.63 -25.73 19.27
C VAL A 327 20.71 -25.14 20.34
N ASN A 328 20.52 -25.83 21.47
CA ASN A 328 19.55 -25.41 22.49
C ASN A 328 20.16 -24.58 23.62
N HIS A 329 21.47 -24.66 23.86
CA HIS A 329 22.09 -24.07 25.07
C HIS A 329 22.38 -22.56 24.94
N VAL A 330 22.56 -22.04 23.72
CA VAL A 330 23.00 -20.64 23.48
C VAL A 330 21.80 -19.68 23.32
N PHE A 331 20.63 -20.20 22.90
CA PHE A 331 19.39 -19.42 22.80
C PHE A 331 18.94 -18.92 24.19
N ASP A 332 19.18 -19.72 25.24
CA ASP A 332 18.90 -19.37 26.63
C ASP A 332 19.90 -18.38 27.23
N GLU A 333 21.11 -18.26 26.68
CA GLU A 333 22.13 -17.30 27.16
C GLU A 333 21.91 -15.89 26.60
N PHE A 334 21.52 -15.75 25.33
CA PHE A 334 21.30 -14.42 24.73
C PHE A 334 20.07 -13.70 25.31
N ASN A 335 18.98 -14.44 25.58
CA ASN A 335 17.80 -13.90 26.25
C ASN A 335 18.02 -13.54 27.73
N LYS A 336 19.16 -13.96 28.32
CA LYS A 336 19.56 -13.60 29.69
C LYS A 336 20.54 -12.43 29.75
N SER A 337 21.07 -11.98 28.62
CA SER A 337 22.14 -10.96 28.57
C SER A 337 21.74 -9.59 28.05
N GLU A 338 20.44 -9.31 27.81
CA GLU A 338 19.92 -7.96 27.51
C GLU A 338 18.79 -7.52 28.45
#